data_AF-A0A7X7H1F3-F1
#
_entry.id   AF-A0A7X7H1F3-F1
#
_cell.length_a   1.000
_cell.length_b   1.000
_cell.length_c   1.000
_cell.angle_alpha   90.00
_cell.angle_beta   90.00
_cell.angle_gamma   90.00
#
_symmetry.space_group_name_H-M   'P 1'
#
loop_
_entity.id
_entity.type
_entity.pdbx_description
1 polymer ?
#
loop_
_entity_poly.entity_id
_entity_poly.type
_entity_poly.pdbx_seq_one_letter_code
_entity_poly.pdbx_strand_id
1 'polypeptide(L)'
;PDIVLEFGGHTVVLDTKWKILSDNYRNRGISQSDMYQMYAYSKKYEADSIILVYPYTEDVSKTDIRYTSHDNVQVNVFFIDLRNTDDSISKLLTEVSDAFLSSSKDVV
;
A
#
# COMPACT_ATOMS: atom_id res chain seq x y z
N PRO A 1 8.40 8.79 -3.29
CA PRO A 1 7.46 8.28 -2.28
C PRO A 1 7.36 9.32 -1.17
N ASP A 2 6.24 9.34 -0.47
CA ASP A 2 6.07 10.26 0.66
C ASP A 2 6.79 9.74 1.90
N ILE A 3 6.78 8.42 2.11
CA ILE A 3 7.37 7.77 3.28
C ILE A 3 8.16 6.54 2.84
N VAL A 4 9.36 6.39 3.39
CA VAL A 4 10.19 5.19 3.28
C VAL A 4 10.57 4.79 4.70
N LEU A 5 10.31 3.54 5.06
CA LEU A 5 10.62 2.96 6.36
C LEU A 5 11.64 1.85 6.17
N GLU A 6 12.75 1.94 6.88
CA GLU A 6 13.82 0.94 6.86
C GLU A 6 14.04 0.42 8.28
N PHE A 7 13.88 -0.89 8.47
CA PHE A 7 14.08 -1.51 9.77
C PHE A 7 14.53 -2.97 9.61
N GLY A 8 15.57 -3.38 10.33
CA GLY A 8 16.04 -4.78 10.33
C GLY A 8 16.52 -5.29 8.97
N GLY A 9 16.90 -4.41 8.04
CA GLY A 9 17.28 -4.77 6.66
C GLY A 9 16.11 -4.88 5.69
N HIS A 10 14.90 -4.55 6.14
CA HIS A 10 13.69 -4.52 5.32
C HIS A 10 13.27 -3.09 4.99
N THR A 11 12.66 -2.92 3.83
CA THR A 11 12.23 -1.61 3.31
C THR A 11 10.75 -1.64 2.95
N VAL A 12 9.97 -0.75 3.56
CA VAL A 12 8.56 -0.51 3.23
C VAL A 12 8.44 0.90 2.65
N VAL A 13 7.80 1.03 1.50
CA VAL A 13 7.54 2.33 0.88
C VAL A 13 6.06 2.63 0.88
N LEU A 14 5.71 3.84 1.31
CA LEU A 14 4.35 4.35 1.27
C LEU A 14 4.28 5.62 0.43
N ASP A 15 3.20 5.78 -0.31
CA ASP A 15 2.86 6.99 -1.05
C ASP A 15 1.39 7.32 -0.79
N THR A 16 1.07 8.59 -0.56
CA THR A 16 -0.27 9.03 -0.20
C THR A 16 -0.93 9.72 -1.38
N LYS A 17 -2.23 9.44 -1.58
CA LYS A 17 -3.03 10.02 -2.65
C LYS A 17 -4.28 10.65 -2.09
N TRP A 18 -4.54 11.90 -2.47
CA TRP A 18 -5.81 12.57 -2.20
C TRP A 18 -6.76 12.42 -3.38
N LYS A 19 -7.40 11.25 -3.52
CA LYS A 19 -8.38 10.95 -4.55
C LYS A 19 -9.55 10.19 -3.95
N ILE A 20 -10.77 10.52 -4.38
CA ILE A 20 -11.98 9.77 -4.03
C ILE A 20 -12.05 8.57 -4.96
N LEU A 21 -11.93 7.38 -4.38
CA LEU A 21 -12.13 6.13 -5.10
C LEU A 21 -13.62 5.76 -5.05
N SER A 22 -14.10 5.06 -6.07
CA SER A 22 -15.48 4.59 -6.17
C SER A 22 -15.57 3.36 -7.04
N ASP A 23 -16.35 2.36 -6.64
CA ASP A 23 -16.59 1.15 -7.46
C ASP A 23 -17.23 1.47 -8.83
N ASN A 24 -17.84 2.65 -8.98
CA ASN A 24 -18.40 3.11 -10.26
C ASN A 24 -17.33 3.54 -11.28
N TYR A 25 -16.10 3.76 -10.84
CA TYR A 25 -14.98 4.09 -11.73
C TYR A 25 -14.22 2.83 -12.15
N ARG A 26 -13.68 2.86 -13.37
CA ARG A 26 -12.75 1.82 -13.82
C ARG A 26 -11.56 1.75 -12.85
N ASN A 27 -11.21 0.54 -12.42
CA ASN A 27 -10.18 0.31 -11.40
C ASN A 27 -10.38 1.14 -10.13
N ARG A 28 -11.64 1.45 -9.80
CA ARG A 28 -12.05 2.29 -8.68
C ARG A 28 -11.55 3.73 -8.70
N GLY A 29 -10.96 4.19 -9.80
CA GLY A 29 -10.33 5.52 -9.91
C GLY A 29 -8.83 5.52 -9.65
N ILE A 30 -8.23 4.36 -9.38
CA ILE A 30 -6.76 4.22 -9.28
C ILE A 30 -6.17 4.37 -10.68
N SER A 31 -5.29 5.36 -10.86
CA SER A 31 -4.72 5.63 -12.18
C SER A 31 -3.55 4.71 -12.49
N GLN A 32 -3.37 4.40 -13.78
CA GLN A 32 -2.23 3.61 -14.25
C GLN A 32 -0.89 4.28 -13.88
N SER A 33 -0.85 5.62 -13.88
CA SER A 33 0.32 6.39 -13.46
C SER A 33 0.67 6.17 -11.98
N ASP A 34 -0.32 6.04 -11.10
CA ASP A 34 -0.08 5.73 -9.68
C ASP A 34 0.60 4.35 -9.57
N MET A 35 0.10 3.34 -10.29
CA MET A 35 0.69 2.00 -10.31
C MET A 35 2.13 1.98 -10.86
N TYR A 36 2.40 2.70 -11.96
CA TYR A 36 3.76 2.80 -12.49
C TYR A 36 4.72 3.49 -11.51
N GLN A 37 4.24 4.53 -10.80
CA GLN A 37 5.02 5.19 -9.77
C GLN A 37 5.38 4.22 -8.64
N MET A 38 4.41 3.43 -8.16
CA MET A 38 4.65 2.42 -7.12
C MET A 38 5.59 1.32 -7.57
N TYR A 39 5.48 0.86 -8.83
CA TYR A 39 6.42 -0.10 -9.41
C TYR A 39 7.86 0.45 -9.44
N ALA A 40 8.03 1.70 -9.89
CA ALA A 40 9.34 2.34 -9.91
C ALA A 40 9.94 2.47 -8.49
N TYR A 41 9.10 2.72 -7.49
CA TYR A 41 9.54 2.74 -6.09
C TYR A 41 9.96 1.36 -5.58
N SER A 42 9.21 0.30 -5.88
CA SER A 42 9.62 -1.08 -5.57
C SER A 42 11.03 -1.38 -6.07
N LYS A 43 11.31 -1.06 -7.33
CA LYS A 43 12.62 -1.35 -7.93
C LYS A 43 13.73 -0.44 -7.41
N LYS A 44 13.45 0.84 -7.19
CA LYS A 44 14.45 1.81 -6.73
C LYS A 44 14.92 1.51 -5.31
N TYR A 45 14.01 1.09 -4.44
CA TYR A 45 14.28 0.89 -3.01
C TYR A 45 14.42 -0.58 -2.63
N GLU A 46 14.33 -1.50 -3.61
CA GLU A 46 14.29 -2.96 -3.38
C GLU A 46 13.29 -3.32 -2.29
N ALA A 47 12.13 -2.67 -2.31
CA ALA A 47 11.20 -2.68 -1.20
C ALA A 47 10.50 -4.05 -1.04
N ASP A 48 10.49 -4.56 0.17
CA ASP A 48 9.75 -5.76 0.58
C ASP A 48 8.23 -5.53 0.52
N SER A 49 7.79 -4.30 0.79
CA SER A 49 6.37 -3.93 0.75
C SER A 49 6.16 -2.53 0.19
N ILE A 50 5.15 -2.41 -0.65
CA ILE A 50 4.75 -1.16 -1.30
C ILE A 50 3.28 -0.90 -1.01
N ILE A 51 3.00 0.24 -0.39
CA ILE A 51 1.65 0.60 0.06
C ILE A 51 1.25 1.94 -0.56
N LEU A 52 0.08 1.97 -1.19
CA LEU A 52 -0.54 3.18 -1.72
C LEU A 52 -1.72 3.55 -0.82
N VAL A 53 -1.64 4.71 -0.17
CA VAL A 53 -2.60 5.13 0.85
C VAL A 53 -3.60 6.12 0.27
N TYR A 54 -4.89 5.82 0.41
CA TYR A 54 -6.00 6.71 0.03
C TYR A 54 -6.88 7.04 1.24
N PRO A 55 -7.59 8.18 1.24
CA PRO A 55 -8.71 8.37 2.15
C PRO A 55 -9.82 7.35 1.84
N TYR A 56 -10.42 6.78 2.88
CA TYR A 56 -11.60 5.94 2.75
C TYR A 56 -12.84 6.77 2.39
N THR A 57 -13.71 6.18 1.56
CA THR A 57 -15.04 6.70 1.23
C THR A 57 -16.04 5.54 1.18
N GLU A 58 -17.32 5.86 1.41
CA GLU A 58 -18.40 4.86 1.35
C GLU A 58 -18.67 4.35 -0.07
N ASP A 59 -18.11 5.03 -1.08
CA ASP A 59 -18.23 4.67 -2.49
C ASP A 59 -17.37 3.44 -2.89
N VAL A 60 -16.54 2.93 -1.99
CA VAL A 60 -15.74 1.72 -2.16
C VAL A 60 -16.23 0.62 -1.23
N SER A 61 -16.80 -0.45 -1.80
CA SER A 61 -17.33 -1.59 -1.04
C SER A 61 -16.27 -2.58 -0.58
N LYS A 62 -15.12 -2.66 -1.28
CA LYS A 62 -14.01 -3.56 -0.95
C LYS A 62 -12.70 -2.81 -0.81
N THR A 63 -12.13 -2.86 0.39
CA THR A 63 -10.88 -2.17 0.74
C THR A 63 -9.64 -3.07 0.65
N ASP A 64 -9.80 -4.39 0.64
CA ASP A 64 -8.71 -5.34 0.38
C ASP A 64 -8.41 -5.39 -1.12
N ILE A 65 -7.52 -4.50 -1.56
CA ILE A 65 -7.10 -4.35 -2.95
C ILE A 65 -5.59 -4.50 -3.03
N ARG A 66 -5.15 -5.44 -3.88
CA ARG A 66 -3.73 -5.68 -4.17
C ARG A 66 -3.55 -5.83 -5.67
N TYR A 67 -2.46 -5.28 -6.18
CA TYR A 67 -2.05 -5.41 -7.57
C TYR A 67 -0.71 -6.12 -7.63
N THR A 68 -0.60 -7.13 -8.50
CA THR A 68 0.64 -7.86 -8.72
C THR A 68 1.10 -7.65 -10.16
N SER A 69 2.34 -7.21 -10.34
CA SER A 69 2.98 -7.15 -11.66
C SER A 69 3.41 -8.53 -12.14
N HIS A 70 3.80 -8.65 -13.42
CA HIS A 70 4.28 -9.92 -13.98
C HIS A 70 5.57 -10.44 -13.32
N ASP A 71 6.39 -9.55 -12.78
CA ASP A 71 7.62 -9.85 -12.04
C ASP A 71 7.41 -9.86 -10.51
N ASN A 72 6.18 -10.14 -10.07
CA ASN A 72 5.77 -10.34 -8.68
C ASN A 72 5.92 -9.13 -7.74
N VAL A 73 6.04 -7.91 -8.26
CA VAL A 73 5.92 -6.70 -7.44
C VAL A 73 4.46 -6.56 -6.99
N GLN A 74 4.24 -6.52 -5.68
CA GLN A 74 2.92 -6.34 -5.08
C GLN A 74 2.76 -4.90 -4.60
N VAL A 75 1.64 -4.28 -4.98
CA VAL A 75 1.22 -2.96 -4.51
C VAL A 75 -0.07 -3.13 -3.71
N ASN A 76 0.01 -2.90 -2.41
CA ASN A 76 -1.12 -2.95 -1.50
C ASN A 76 -1.79 -1.58 -1.47
N VAL A 77 -3.11 -1.52 -1.57
CA VAL A 77 -3.87 -0.28 -1.42
C VAL A 77 -4.46 -0.26 -0.02
N PHE A 78 -4.13 0.78 0.74
CA PHE A 78 -4.61 0.96 2.09
C PHE A 78 -5.53 2.18 2.19
N PHE A 79 -6.62 2.05 2.94
CA PHE A 79 -7.59 3.13 3.13
C PHE A 79 -7.55 3.66 4.56
N ILE A 80 -7.48 4.98 4.70
CA ILE A 80 -7.57 5.67 5.99
C ILE A 80 -8.96 6.31 6.13
N ASP A 81 -9.76 5.82 7.08
CA ASP A 81 -11.00 6.50 7.45
C ASP A 81 -10.69 7.68 8.37
N LEU A 82 -10.82 8.90 7.83
CA LEU A 82 -10.58 10.13 8.58
C LEU A 82 -11.62 10.39 9.67
N ARG A 83 -12.72 9.64 9.70
CA ARG A 83 -13.71 9.66 10.80
C ARG A 83 -13.36 8.66 11.91
N ASN A 84 -12.47 7.70 11.63
CA ASN A 84 -11.98 6.70 12.57
C ASN A 84 -10.47 6.47 12.33
N THR A 85 -9.70 7.53 12.56
CA THR A 85 -8.27 7.57 12.24
C THR A 85 -7.48 6.59 13.07
N ASP A 86 -7.78 6.46 14.36
CA ASP A 86 -6.98 5.67 15.29
C ASP A 86 -7.00 4.17 14.93
N ASP A 87 -8.18 3.64 14.58
CA ASP A 87 -8.33 2.26 14.09
C ASP A 87 -7.64 2.08 12.73
N SER A 88 -7.81 3.04 11.82
CA SER A 88 -7.19 2.99 10.49
C SER A 88 -5.67 3.00 10.55
N ILE A 89 -5.09 3.87 11.39
CA ILE A 89 -3.65 3.96 11.61
C ILE A 89 -3.14 2.72 12.32
N SER A 90 -3.85 2.21 13.33
CA SER A 90 -3.48 0.97 14.02
C SER A 90 -3.37 -0.21 13.04
N LYS A 91 -4.35 -0.35 12.13
CA LYS A 91 -4.31 -1.37 11.08
C LYS A 91 -3.17 -1.19 10.09
N LEU A 92 -2.86 0.05 9.71
CA LEU A 92 -1.72 0.34 8.83
C LEU A 92 -0.39 -0.03 9.51
N LEU A 93 -0.25 0.27 10.81
CA LEU A 93 0.93 -0.12 11.59
C LEU A 93 1.08 -1.63 11.68
N THR A 94 -0.03 -2.37 11.83
CA THR A 94 0.00 -3.84 11.77
C THR A 94 0.47 -4.34 10.41
N GLU A 95 -0.07 -3.83 9.30
CA GLU A 95 0.35 -4.20 7.94
C GLU A 95 1.85 -3.95 7.72
N VAL A 96 2.36 -2.78 8.15
CA VAL A 96 3.78 -2.44 8.07
C VAL A 96 4.63 -3.37 8.95
N SER A 97 4.16 -3.69 10.15
CA SER A 97 4.85 -4.60 11.06
C SER A 97 4.90 -6.03 10.52
N ASP A 98 3.80 -6.50 9.94
CA ASP A 98 3.71 -7.84 9.35
C ASP A 98 4.65 -7.97 8.15
N ALA A 99 4.82 -6.91 7.34
CA ALA A 99 5.80 -6.90 6.25
C ALA A 99 7.24 -7.08 6.76
N PHE A 100 7.58 -6.55 7.94
CA PHE A 100 8.87 -6.77 8.58
C PHE A 100 9.03 -8.19 9.16
N LEU A 101 7.93 -8.86 9.51
CA LEU A 101 7.94 -10.20 10.11
C LEU A 101 7.84 -11.34 9.08
N SER A 102 7.14 -11.12 7.95
CA SER A 102 6.88 -12.15 6.94
C SER A 102 8.15 -12.57 6.17
N SER A 103 9.10 -11.66 5.98
CA SER A 103 10.36 -11.94 5.28
C SER A 103 11.42 -12.63 6.16
N SER A 104 11.17 -12.79 7.46
CA SER A 104 12.07 -13.51 8.39
C SER A 104 11.89 -15.03 8.38
N LYS A 105 10.91 -15.58 7.63
CA LYS A 105 10.63 -17.02 7.59
C LYS A 105 11.39 -17.80 6.51
N ASP A 106 12.13 -17.13 5.63
CA ASP A 106 12.90 -17.78 4.55
C ASP A 106 14.35 -18.16 4.95
N VAL A 107 14.66 -18.15 6.25
CA VAL A 107 15.97 -18.59 6.78
C VAL A 107 15.77 -19.71 7.82
N VAL A 108 15.26 -20.87 7.39
CA VAL A 108 15.47 -22.17 8.06
C VAL A 108 15.60 -23.27 7.02
#